data_AF-A0A949WQ40-F1
#
_entry.id   AF-A0A949WQ40-F1
#
_cell.length_a   1.000
_cell.length_b   1.000
_cell.length_c   1.000
_cell.angle_alpha   90.00
_cell.angle_beta   90.00
_cell.angle_gamma   90.00
#
_symmetry.space_group_name_H-M   'P 1'
#
loop_
_entity.id
_entity.type
_entity.pdbx_description
1 polymer ?
#
loop_
_entity_poly.entity_id
_entity_poly.type
_entity_poly.pdbx_seq_one_letter_code
_entity_poly.pdbx_strand_id
1 'polypeptide(L)'
;MHPLKNCLQGQNFLDSIPVLIDNLASYLDIPKEQLNKTLESLEQIDRLVRRKGRRKFLKPKLFSALLAYVGEAINQEINSCWELKLYKLDGDEILEPWIIAPNGNAITLHNSIYEQLDEGRTCYIWVAADTAIRRLRDESSIASNSVNNSEPNFSILYINQSPKNEAYSGYDIPYNLPKVAYERFNEWLIDTIVYYREFDFFQEYKSFSKEQISANIEIITEKFQQTFKNEDNLIEIMWEFYPEALNEEFIPERLYLDAYLLRWDRNRTWSEIEINNINSINQKYVQVLKRWSKISRGVFNPKNVKATWDNNTNLIALYFTINGLKHTIKAEYYENLIDLEILNDINNLIASNYALRYKFEICEVLEQMLVFVLTEEEKQTIMQERNISF
;
A
#
# COMPACT_ATOMS: atom_id res chain seq x y z
N MET A 1 -12.99 18.57 -11.47
CA MET A 1 -13.88 17.88 -12.43
C MET A 1 -14.59 16.78 -11.66
N HIS A 2 -15.92 16.68 -11.74
CA HIS A 2 -16.64 15.67 -10.95
C HIS A 2 -16.35 14.24 -11.45
N PRO A 3 -15.98 13.29 -10.57
CA PRO A 3 -15.65 11.90 -10.93
C PRO A 3 -16.71 11.17 -11.75
N LEU A 4 -17.99 11.56 -11.62
CA LEU A 4 -19.11 10.86 -12.22
C LEU A 4 -19.54 11.41 -13.59
N LYS A 5 -19.01 12.57 -14.01
CA LYS A 5 -19.47 13.31 -15.20
C LYS A 5 -19.47 12.49 -16.49
N ASN A 6 -18.65 11.42 -16.56
CA ASN A 6 -18.62 10.49 -17.70
C ASN A 6 -18.85 9.03 -17.31
N CYS A 7 -18.97 8.71 -16.03
CA CYS A 7 -18.97 7.34 -15.52
C CYS A 7 -20.36 6.73 -15.59
N LEU A 8 -21.39 7.49 -15.22
CA LEU A 8 -22.73 6.96 -15.04
C LEU A 8 -23.56 7.09 -16.32
N GLN A 9 -24.32 6.04 -16.65
CA GLN A 9 -25.30 6.04 -17.73
C GLN A 9 -26.59 6.80 -17.35
N GLY A 10 -26.47 7.89 -16.58
CA GLY A 10 -27.60 8.63 -16.05
C GLY A 10 -28.54 7.76 -15.19
N GLN A 11 -29.84 7.85 -15.46
CA GLN A 11 -30.91 7.16 -14.71
C GLN A 11 -30.79 5.63 -14.73
N ASN A 12 -30.05 5.06 -15.69
CA ASN A 12 -29.94 3.61 -15.86
C ASN A 12 -28.84 2.96 -14.99
N PHE A 13 -28.15 3.72 -14.13
CA PHE A 13 -27.07 3.16 -13.31
C PHE A 13 -27.58 2.00 -12.44
N LEU A 14 -28.72 2.17 -11.76
CA LEU A 14 -29.28 1.18 -10.85
C LEU A 14 -29.61 -0.13 -11.57
N ASP A 15 -30.25 -0.04 -12.74
CA ASP A 15 -30.57 -1.20 -13.57
C ASP A 15 -29.32 -1.88 -14.15
N SER A 16 -28.20 -1.15 -14.22
CA SER A 16 -26.94 -1.64 -14.78
C SER A 16 -26.03 -2.31 -13.74
N ILE A 17 -26.33 -2.22 -12.43
CA ILE A 17 -25.47 -2.74 -11.36
C ILE A 17 -25.07 -4.21 -11.58
N PRO A 18 -25.98 -5.16 -11.91
CA PRO A 18 -25.59 -6.54 -12.13
C PRO A 18 -24.58 -6.71 -13.28
N VAL A 19 -24.79 -6.01 -14.40
CA VAL A 19 -23.90 -6.05 -15.57
C VAL A 19 -22.56 -5.38 -15.28
N LEU A 20 -22.57 -4.31 -14.49
CA LEU A 20 -21.37 -3.62 -14.03
C LEU A 20 -20.48 -4.53 -13.17
N ILE A 21 -21.07 -5.32 -12.26
CA ILE A 21 -20.33 -6.31 -11.45
C ILE A 21 -19.78 -7.43 -12.32
N ASP A 22 -20.53 -7.90 -13.32
CA ASP A 22 -20.05 -8.92 -14.27
C ASP A 22 -18.85 -8.41 -15.08
N ASN A 23 -18.90 -7.15 -15.51
CA ASN A 23 -17.78 -6.50 -16.19
C ASN A 23 -16.56 -6.36 -15.27
N LEU A 24 -16.77 -6.09 -13.98
CA LEU A 24 -15.67 -6.02 -13.00
C LEU A 24 -14.95 -7.36 -12.88
N ALA A 25 -15.69 -8.46 -12.72
CA ALA A 25 -15.12 -9.81 -12.65
C ALA A 25 -14.28 -10.14 -13.90
N SER A 26 -14.85 -9.85 -15.09
CA SER A 26 -14.17 -10.08 -16.36
C SER A 26 -12.87 -9.26 -16.49
N TYR A 27 -12.86 -8.00 -16.05
CA TYR A 27 -11.66 -7.17 -16.11
C TYR A 27 -10.57 -7.61 -15.12
N LEU A 28 -10.98 -7.98 -13.91
CA LEU A 28 -10.10 -8.47 -12.86
C LEU A 28 -9.54 -9.87 -13.16
N ASP A 29 -10.15 -10.59 -14.11
CA ASP A 29 -9.81 -11.96 -14.48
C ASP A 29 -10.00 -12.93 -13.31
N ILE A 30 -11.17 -12.83 -12.66
CA ILE A 30 -11.58 -13.72 -11.56
C ILE A 30 -12.97 -14.31 -11.82
N PRO A 31 -13.25 -15.52 -11.30
CA PRO A 31 -14.61 -16.07 -11.31
C PRO A 31 -15.59 -15.14 -10.60
N LYS A 32 -16.80 -15.01 -11.15
CA LYS A 32 -17.86 -14.15 -10.59
C LYS A 32 -18.23 -14.53 -9.16
N GLU A 33 -18.09 -15.81 -8.81
CA GLU A 33 -18.39 -16.35 -7.49
C GLU A 33 -17.46 -15.79 -6.41
N GLN A 34 -16.28 -15.28 -6.78
CA GLN A 34 -15.37 -14.59 -5.86
C GLN A 34 -15.82 -13.15 -5.58
N LEU A 35 -16.71 -12.58 -6.40
CA LEU A 35 -17.38 -11.30 -6.17
C LEU A 35 -18.66 -11.49 -5.33
N ASN A 36 -18.50 -12.01 -4.12
CA ASN A 36 -19.60 -12.38 -3.22
C ASN A 36 -20.19 -11.21 -2.40
N LYS A 37 -19.76 -9.98 -2.69
CA LYS A 37 -20.20 -8.73 -2.05
C LYS A 37 -19.97 -8.69 -0.53
N THR A 38 -18.94 -9.36 -0.02
CA THR A 38 -18.51 -9.21 1.38
C THR A 38 -17.34 -8.24 1.50
N LEU A 39 -17.04 -7.76 2.72
CA LEU A 39 -15.87 -6.90 2.95
C LEU A 39 -14.56 -7.64 2.62
N GLU A 40 -14.46 -8.94 2.91
CA GLU A 40 -13.28 -9.75 2.59
C GLU A 40 -13.03 -9.82 1.08
N SER A 41 -14.09 -9.86 0.27
CA SER A 41 -13.93 -9.80 -1.19
C SER A 41 -13.42 -8.45 -1.68
N LEU A 42 -13.69 -7.35 -0.95
CA LEU A 42 -13.14 -6.04 -1.29
C LEU A 42 -11.62 -5.99 -1.07
N GLU A 43 -11.09 -6.67 -0.05
CA GLU A 43 -9.64 -6.80 0.13
C GLU A 43 -8.96 -7.54 -1.02
N GLN A 44 -9.63 -8.57 -1.55
CA GLN A 44 -9.18 -9.25 -2.77
C GLN A 44 -9.20 -8.29 -3.97
N ILE A 45 -10.28 -7.53 -4.13
CA ILE A 45 -10.39 -6.52 -5.20
C ILE A 45 -9.29 -5.47 -5.08
N ASP A 46 -8.97 -4.99 -3.88
CA ASP A 46 -7.90 -4.02 -3.67
C ASP A 46 -6.57 -4.53 -4.21
N ARG A 47 -6.19 -5.77 -3.85
CA ARG A 47 -4.98 -6.40 -4.38
C ARG A 47 -4.99 -6.48 -5.91
N LEU A 48 -6.12 -6.85 -6.50
CA LEU A 48 -6.25 -6.99 -7.95
C LEU A 48 -6.27 -5.63 -8.68
N VAL A 49 -6.93 -4.62 -8.11
CA VAL A 49 -6.95 -3.23 -8.60
C VAL A 49 -5.55 -2.67 -8.59
N ARG A 50 -4.80 -2.85 -7.49
CA ARG A 50 -3.40 -2.48 -7.38
C ARG A 50 -2.55 -3.18 -8.43
N ARG A 51 -2.68 -4.50 -8.57
CA ARG A 51 -1.93 -5.30 -9.56
C ARG A 51 -2.23 -4.91 -11.01
N LYS A 52 -3.45 -4.44 -11.30
CA LYS A 52 -3.87 -4.04 -12.65
C LYS A 52 -3.60 -2.56 -12.92
N GLY A 53 -3.15 -1.77 -11.95
CA GLY A 53 -3.01 -0.32 -12.03
C GLY A 53 -4.29 0.39 -11.64
N ARG A 54 -4.31 0.94 -10.42
CA ARG A 54 -5.47 1.62 -9.81
C ARG A 54 -6.07 2.73 -10.68
N ARG A 55 -5.25 3.55 -11.34
CA ARG A 55 -5.76 4.64 -12.20
C ARG A 55 -6.44 4.13 -13.46
N LYS A 56 -6.20 2.88 -13.88
CA LYS A 56 -6.99 2.26 -14.96
C LYS A 56 -8.46 2.13 -14.55
N PHE A 57 -8.75 2.02 -13.25
CA PHE A 57 -10.11 2.04 -12.71
C PHE A 57 -10.74 3.43 -12.62
N LEU A 58 -10.00 4.51 -12.91
CA LEU A 58 -10.60 5.85 -13.12
C LEU A 58 -11.28 5.97 -14.49
N LYS A 59 -11.09 4.99 -15.40
CA LYS A 59 -11.82 4.96 -16.66
C LYS A 59 -13.31 4.77 -16.39
N PRO A 60 -14.20 5.52 -17.06
CA PRO A 60 -15.63 5.53 -16.79
C PRO A 60 -16.30 4.18 -16.51
N LYS A 61 -16.09 3.21 -17.41
CA LYS A 61 -16.69 1.87 -17.30
C LYS A 61 -16.21 1.11 -16.07
N LEU A 62 -14.92 1.20 -15.75
CA LEU A 62 -14.31 0.48 -14.63
C LEU A 62 -14.60 1.17 -13.30
N PHE A 63 -14.62 2.50 -13.30
CA PHE A 63 -14.98 3.28 -12.12
C PHE A 63 -16.40 2.98 -11.67
N SER A 64 -17.36 2.98 -12.61
CA SER A 64 -18.74 2.62 -12.30
C SER A 64 -18.91 1.16 -11.90
N ALA A 65 -18.14 0.25 -12.50
CA ALA A 65 -18.15 -1.16 -12.12
C ALA A 65 -17.67 -1.36 -10.68
N LEU A 66 -16.59 -0.70 -10.30
CA LEU A 66 -16.07 -0.73 -8.95
C LEU A 66 -17.01 -0.05 -7.96
N LEU A 67 -17.51 1.15 -8.27
CA LEU A 67 -18.48 1.89 -7.45
C LEU A 67 -19.74 1.06 -7.17
N ALA A 68 -20.28 0.40 -8.20
CA ALA A 68 -21.42 -0.50 -8.06
C ALA A 68 -21.12 -1.68 -7.12
N TYR A 69 -19.96 -2.32 -7.28
CA TYR A 69 -19.58 -3.44 -6.42
C TYR A 69 -19.40 -3.03 -4.96
N VAL A 70 -18.68 -1.92 -4.69
CA VAL A 70 -18.45 -1.42 -3.33
C VAL A 70 -19.78 -1.10 -2.66
N GLY A 71 -20.68 -0.41 -3.36
CA GLY A 71 -21.97 -0.11 -2.76
C GLY A 71 -22.87 -1.32 -2.58
N GLU A 72 -22.78 -2.34 -3.44
CA GLU A 72 -23.46 -3.61 -3.22
C GLU A 72 -22.91 -4.39 -2.01
N ALA A 73 -21.60 -4.30 -1.74
CA ALA A 73 -21.01 -4.87 -0.53
C ALA A 73 -21.51 -4.18 0.74
N ILE A 74 -21.58 -2.84 0.73
CA ILE A 74 -22.20 -2.08 1.83
C ILE A 74 -23.68 -2.42 1.97
N ASN A 75 -24.40 -2.51 0.85
CA ASN A 75 -25.81 -2.91 0.83
C ASN A 75 -26.04 -4.23 1.54
N GLN A 76 -25.26 -5.25 1.20
CA GLN A 76 -25.33 -6.56 1.83
C GLN A 76 -25.03 -6.53 3.34
N GLU A 77 -24.07 -5.71 3.76
CA GLU A 77 -23.62 -5.64 5.16
C GLU A 77 -24.59 -4.90 6.11
N ILE A 78 -25.34 -3.91 5.60
CA ILE A 78 -26.24 -3.10 6.46
C ILE A 78 -27.69 -3.03 5.97
N ASN A 79 -28.06 -3.82 4.97
CA ASN A 79 -29.39 -3.84 4.37
C ASN A 79 -29.86 -2.43 3.95
N SER A 80 -28.99 -1.71 3.21
CA SER A 80 -29.29 -0.36 2.72
C SER A 80 -30.03 -0.42 1.37
N CYS A 81 -30.20 0.70 0.69
CA CYS A 81 -30.70 0.74 -0.68
C CYS A 81 -30.02 1.84 -1.48
N TRP A 82 -30.12 1.75 -2.80
CA TRP A 82 -29.61 2.79 -3.70
C TRP A 82 -30.68 3.83 -4.01
N GLU A 83 -30.27 5.10 -4.08
CA GLU A 83 -31.06 6.22 -4.59
C GLU A 83 -30.20 7.05 -5.55
N LEU A 84 -30.79 7.57 -6.63
CA LEU A 84 -30.12 8.56 -7.48
C LEU A 84 -30.57 9.97 -7.08
N LYS A 85 -29.63 10.82 -6.67
CA LYS A 85 -29.90 12.21 -6.31
C LYS A 85 -29.30 13.16 -7.34
N LEU A 86 -30.06 14.19 -7.69
CA LEU A 86 -29.61 15.24 -8.61
C LEU A 86 -28.69 16.21 -7.86
N TYR A 87 -27.44 16.28 -8.29
CA TYR A 87 -26.44 17.23 -7.81
C TYR A 87 -26.14 18.27 -8.89
N LYS A 88 -26.07 19.54 -8.50
CA LYS A 88 -25.80 20.67 -9.42
C LYS A 88 -24.42 21.25 -9.14
N LEU A 89 -23.51 21.14 -10.09
CA LEU A 89 -22.15 21.66 -9.98
C LEU A 89 -21.84 22.54 -11.19
N ASP A 90 -21.55 23.83 -10.96
CA ASP A 90 -21.20 24.79 -12.01
C ASP A 90 -22.20 24.86 -13.20
N GLY A 91 -23.48 24.62 -12.92
CA GLY A 91 -24.56 24.60 -13.92
C GLY A 91 -24.75 23.26 -14.64
N ASP A 92 -23.90 22.27 -14.40
CA ASP A 92 -24.13 20.89 -14.83
C ASP A 92 -25.03 20.15 -13.84
N GLU A 93 -25.95 19.35 -14.36
CA GLU A 93 -26.80 18.44 -13.60
C GLU A 93 -26.23 17.02 -13.67
N ILE A 94 -25.82 16.47 -12.52
CA ILE A 94 -25.22 15.14 -12.40
C ILE A 94 -26.08 14.30 -11.46
N LEU A 95 -26.44 13.08 -11.88
CA LEU A 95 -27.10 12.13 -11.00
C LEU A 95 -26.04 11.34 -10.23
N GLU A 96 -26.05 11.47 -8.92
CA GLU A 96 -25.15 10.75 -8.03
C GLU A 96 -25.85 9.53 -7.43
N PRO A 97 -25.16 8.38 -7.29
CA PRO A 97 -25.67 7.22 -6.60
C PRO A 97 -25.35 7.34 -5.11
N TRP A 98 -26.42 7.30 -4.30
CA TRP A 98 -26.40 7.37 -2.86
C TRP A 98 -26.81 6.04 -2.28
N ILE A 99 -26.17 5.67 -1.16
CA ILE A 99 -26.54 4.52 -0.35
C ILE A 99 -27.30 5.04 0.86
N ILE A 100 -28.53 4.56 1.04
CA ILE A 100 -29.45 4.97 2.08
C ILE A 100 -29.65 3.80 3.06
N ALA A 101 -29.22 3.98 4.31
CA ALA A 101 -29.39 3.00 5.36
C ALA A 101 -30.84 3.00 5.92
N PRO A 102 -31.28 1.93 6.61
CA PRO A 102 -32.63 1.85 7.19
C PRO A 102 -32.99 2.97 8.18
N ASN A 103 -31.99 3.56 8.84
CA ASN A 103 -32.17 4.70 9.75
C ASN A 103 -32.29 6.04 9.02
N GLY A 104 -32.26 6.06 7.69
CA GLY A 104 -32.34 7.26 6.86
C GLY A 104 -30.99 7.94 6.60
N ASN A 105 -29.91 7.47 7.21
CA ASN A 105 -28.56 7.99 6.92
C ASN A 105 -28.19 7.70 5.47
N ALA A 106 -27.50 8.63 4.84
CA ALA A 106 -27.19 8.58 3.42
C ALA A 106 -25.74 8.97 3.15
N ILE A 107 -25.07 8.25 2.26
CA ILE A 107 -23.69 8.57 1.85
C ILE A 107 -23.50 8.37 0.36
N THR A 108 -22.55 9.11 -0.20
CA THR A 108 -22.06 8.94 -1.57
C THR A 108 -20.63 8.39 -1.53
N LEU A 109 -20.33 7.37 -2.34
CA LEU A 109 -19.05 6.66 -2.27
C LEU A 109 -18.01 7.17 -3.27
N HIS A 110 -18.45 7.85 -4.32
CA HIS A 110 -17.61 8.12 -5.48
C HIS A 110 -16.38 8.97 -5.13
N ASN A 111 -16.50 9.93 -4.20
CA ASN A 111 -15.35 10.73 -3.77
C ASN A 111 -14.31 9.86 -3.06
N SER A 112 -14.71 9.09 -2.05
CA SER A 112 -13.78 8.22 -1.32
C SER A 112 -13.13 7.18 -2.22
N ILE A 113 -13.87 6.56 -3.14
CA ILE A 113 -13.28 5.61 -4.11
C ILE A 113 -12.35 6.33 -5.08
N TYR A 114 -12.73 7.51 -5.60
CA TYR A 114 -11.89 8.28 -6.50
C TYR A 114 -10.57 8.70 -5.83
N GLU A 115 -10.63 9.20 -4.60
CA GLU A 115 -9.45 9.56 -3.79
C GLU A 115 -8.51 8.35 -3.62
N GLN A 116 -9.03 7.16 -3.30
CA GLN A 116 -8.21 5.94 -3.19
C GLN A 116 -7.51 5.57 -4.52
N LEU A 117 -8.21 5.75 -5.64
CA LEU A 117 -7.68 5.42 -6.96
C LEU A 117 -6.71 6.47 -7.52
N ASP A 118 -6.94 7.76 -7.25
CA ASP A 118 -6.19 8.86 -7.85
C ASP A 118 -5.07 9.41 -6.96
N GLU A 119 -5.37 9.60 -5.67
CA GLU A 119 -4.53 10.32 -4.70
C GLU A 119 -3.89 9.41 -3.65
N GLY A 120 -4.47 8.24 -3.38
CA GLY A 120 -4.02 7.35 -2.29
C GLY A 120 -2.53 7.01 -2.39
N ARG A 121 -1.84 6.85 -1.25
CA ARG A 121 -0.52 6.19 -1.28
C ARG A 121 -0.66 4.68 -1.47
N THR A 122 -1.80 4.17 -1.04
CA THR A 122 -2.25 2.79 -1.08
C THR A 122 -3.73 2.81 -1.48
N CYS A 123 -4.16 1.85 -2.31
CA CYS A 123 -5.56 1.68 -2.67
C CYS A 123 -6.19 0.72 -1.66
N TYR A 124 -7.04 1.24 -0.77
CA TYR A 124 -7.84 0.47 0.17
C TYR A 124 -9.32 0.82 0.02
N ILE A 125 -9.91 0.35 -1.07
CA ILE A 125 -11.34 0.43 -1.35
C ILE A 125 -12.15 -0.23 -0.23
N TRP A 126 -11.63 -1.30 0.38
CA TRP A 126 -12.26 -1.94 1.54
C TRP A 126 -12.37 -0.98 2.75
N VAL A 127 -11.34 -0.16 3.01
CA VAL A 127 -11.37 0.86 4.09
C VAL A 127 -12.41 1.94 3.80
N ALA A 128 -12.54 2.36 2.55
CA ALA A 128 -13.58 3.30 2.15
C ALA A 128 -14.99 2.72 2.42
N ALA A 129 -15.19 1.42 2.16
CA ALA A 129 -16.44 0.73 2.44
C ALA A 129 -16.72 0.61 3.95
N ASP A 130 -15.74 0.14 4.74
CA ASP A 130 -15.86 0.00 6.20
C ASP A 130 -16.16 1.35 6.86
N THR A 131 -15.45 2.40 6.45
CA THR A 131 -15.69 3.76 6.94
C THR A 131 -17.11 4.24 6.63
N ALA A 132 -17.60 3.95 5.41
CA ALA A 132 -18.97 4.29 5.02
C ALA A 132 -20.01 3.50 5.84
N ILE A 133 -19.79 2.22 6.10
CA ILE A 133 -20.66 1.37 6.95
C ILE A 133 -20.75 1.95 8.37
N ARG A 134 -19.61 2.29 8.99
CA ARG A 134 -19.59 2.89 10.34
C ARG A 134 -20.41 4.18 10.39
N ARG A 135 -20.24 5.05 9.40
CA ARG A 135 -21.00 6.32 9.30
C ARG A 135 -22.49 6.08 9.11
N LEU A 136 -22.87 5.12 8.28
CA LEU A 136 -24.27 4.80 8.04
C LEU A 136 -24.95 4.20 9.29
N ARG A 137 -24.21 3.43 10.11
CA ARG A 137 -24.70 2.86 11.38
C ARG A 137 -24.79 3.87 12.53
N ASP A 138 -24.05 4.98 12.47
CA ASP A 138 -23.98 5.94 13.57
C ASP A 138 -25.29 6.74 13.73
N GLU A 139 -26.09 6.37 14.74
CA GLU A 139 -27.34 7.03 15.11
C GLU A 139 -27.14 8.45 15.66
N SER A 140 -25.94 8.76 16.17
CA SER A 140 -25.65 10.07 16.77
C SER A 140 -25.59 11.20 15.73
N SER A 141 -25.44 10.85 14.44
CA SER A 141 -25.38 11.79 13.32
C SER A 141 -26.75 12.40 12.92
N ILE A 142 -27.86 11.84 13.40
CA ILE A 142 -29.22 12.30 13.06
C ILE A 142 -29.55 13.65 13.73
N ALA A 143 -28.89 13.98 14.85
CA ALA A 143 -29.18 15.19 15.63
C ALA A 143 -28.51 16.47 15.10
N SER A 144 -27.55 16.39 14.17
CA SER A 144 -26.72 17.55 13.76
C SER A 144 -26.82 17.95 12.28
N ASN A 145 -27.52 17.19 11.43
CA ASN A 145 -27.61 17.47 9.98
C ASN A 145 -28.94 18.07 9.49
N SER A 146 -29.85 18.44 10.39
CA SER A 146 -30.99 19.28 10.00
C SER A 146 -30.54 20.74 9.92
N VAL A 147 -30.53 21.31 8.71
CA VAL A 147 -30.34 22.74 8.38
C VAL A 147 -28.88 23.18 8.21
N ASN A 148 -28.25 22.79 7.09
CA ASN A 148 -27.63 23.71 6.11
C ASN A 148 -27.03 22.95 4.92
N ASN A 149 -27.53 23.23 3.71
CA ASN A 149 -27.04 22.73 2.42
C ASN A 149 -25.68 23.37 2.00
N SER A 150 -24.79 23.65 2.93
CA SER A 150 -23.41 24.02 2.62
C SER A 150 -22.57 22.77 2.57
N GLU A 151 -21.86 22.58 1.46
CA GLU A 151 -20.96 21.47 1.14
C GLU A 151 -20.31 20.86 2.39
N PRO A 152 -20.36 19.53 2.57
CA PRO A 152 -19.46 18.87 3.51
C PRO A 152 -18.05 19.23 3.06
N ASN A 153 -17.32 19.92 3.92
CA ASN A 153 -15.92 20.25 3.68
C ASN A 153 -15.14 18.93 3.75
N PHE A 154 -15.03 18.24 2.61
CA PHE A 154 -14.36 16.95 2.48
C PHE A 154 -12.87 17.16 2.63
N SER A 155 -12.42 17.09 3.87
CA SER A 155 -11.03 16.82 4.18
C SER A 155 -10.98 15.44 4.83
N ILE A 156 -10.20 14.53 4.24
CA ILE A 156 -9.74 13.28 4.84
C ILE A 156 -8.79 13.60 6.02
N LEU A 157 -9.13 14.57 6.85
CA LEU A 157 -8.47 14.76 8.14
C LEU A 157 -8.80 13.59 9.06
N TYR A 158 -9.88 12.82 8.83
CA TYR A 158 -10.23 11.69 9.70
C TYR A 158 -9.63 10.32 9.32
N ILE A 159 -9.13 10.12 8.09
CA ILE A 159 -8.39 8.87 7.73
C ILE A 159 -6.87 9.11 7.74
N ASN A 160 -6.41 10.36 7.52
CA ASN A 160 -5.04 10.77 7.85
C ASN A 160 -4.87 11.19 9.34
N GLN A 161 -5.91 11.00 10.16
CA GLN A 161 -5.80 10.84 11.61
C GLN A 161 -5.72 9.34 11.92
N SER A 162 -4.70 8.64 11.42
CA SER A 162 -3.94 7.84 12.40
C SER A 162 -3.59 8.83 13.50
N PRO A 163 -3.98 8.62 14.77
CA PRO A 163 -4.04 9.64 15.82
C PRO A 163 -2.81 10.55 15.77
N LYS A 164 -2.92 11.65 15.01
CA LYS A 164 -1.79 12.52 14.74
C LYS A 164 -1.63 13.32 16.00
N ASN A 165 -0.69 12.86 16.82
CA ASN A 165 0.42 13.67 17.29
C ASN A 165 0.09 14.97 18.05
N GLU A 166 -1.13 15.16 18.53
CA GLU A 166 -1.40 16.14 19.60
C GLU A 166 -1.20 15.54 21.00
N ALA A 167 -1.02 14.22 21.12
CA ALA A 167 -0.74 13.56 22.40
C ALA A 167 0.72 13.12 22.61
N TYR A 168 1.59 13.12 21.60
CA TYR A 168 2.95 12.59 21.74
C TYR A 168 4.08 13.58 21.40
N SER A 169 3.81 14.76 20.87
CA SER A 169 4.86 15.75 20.51
C SER A 169 5.46 16.50 21.70
N GLY A 170 5.18 16.08 22.94
CA GLY A 170 5.64 16.73 24.16
C GLY A 170 5.95 15.77 25.31
N TYR A 171 5.84 14.46 25.11
CA TYR A 171 6.40 13.51 26.06
C TYR A 171 7.86 13.33 25.70
N ASP A 172 8.75 13.65 26.64
CA ASP A 172 10.00 12.92 26.78
C ASP A 172 9.60 11.45 26.92
N ILE A 173 9.49 10.75 25.80
CA ILE A 173 9.15 9.33 25.78
C ILE A 173 10.27 8.69 26.60
N PRO A 174 9.96 8.05 27.74
CA PRO A 174 11.00 7.43 28.52
C PRO A 174 11.54 6.32 27.63
N TYR A 175 12.77 6.48 27.14
CA TYR A 175 13.57 5.45 26.46
C TYR A 175 13.69 4.15 27.30
N ASN A 176 13.15 4.14 28.51
CA ASN A 176 13.05 3.00 29.39
C ASN A 176 11.83 2.15 29.01
N LEU A 177 11.91 1.46 27.87
CA LEU A 177 11.12 0.24 27.71
C LEU A 177 11.32 -0.63 28.96
N PRO A 178 10.26 -1.30 29.46
CA PRO A 178 10.42 -2.30 30.50
C PRO A 178 11.44 -3.35 30.06
N LYS A 179 12.30 -3.75 31.00
CA LYS A 179 13.43 -4.65 30.73
C LYS A 179 13.02 -5.89 29.92
N VAL A 180 11.85 -6.46 30.22
CA VAL A 180 11.28 -7.63 29.53
C VAL A 180 11.01 -7.35 28.05
N ALA A 181 10.47 -6.18 27.70
CA ALA A 181 10.23 -5.80 26.30
C ALA A 181 11.55 -5.64 25.53
N TYR A 182 12.55 -5.04 26.18
CA TYR A 182 13.88 -4.88 25.60
C TYR A 182 14.60 -6.23 25.38
N GLU A 183 14.46 -7.16 26.32
CA GLU A 183 14.97 -8.53 26.19
C GLU A 183 14.30 -9.26 25.01
N ARG A 184 12.98 -9.19 24.88
CA ARG A 184 12.24 -9.77 23.73
C ARG A 184 12.63 -9.16 22.39
N PHE A 185 12.78 -7.83 22.35
CA PHE A 185 13.25 -7.13 21.15
C PHE A 185 14.64 -7.64 20.73
N ASN A 186 15.56 -7.79 21.69
CA ASN A 186 16.90 -8.30 21.43
C ASN A 186 16.89 -9.77 20.96
N GLU A 187 16.05 -10.62 21.58
CA GLU A 187 15.86 -12.01 21.14
C GLU A 187 15.37 -12.09 19.70
N TRP A 188 14.34 -11.31 19.36
CA TRP A 188 13.84 -11.20 17.99
C TRP A 188 14.92 -10.69 17.03
N LEU A 189 15.67 -9.65 17.40
CA LEU A 189 16.72 -9.09 16.56
C LEU A 189 17.83 -10.11 16.27
N ILE A 190 18.27 -10.86 17.28
CA ILE A 190 19.26 -11.93 17.12
C ILE A 190 18.72 -13.03 16.19
N ASP A 191 17.52 -13.54 16.48
CA ASP A 191 16.89 -14.60 15.71
C ASP A 191 16.74 -14.22 14.23
N THR A 192 16.25 -13.01 13.98
CA THR A 192 15.97 -12.51 12.63
C THR A 192 17.27 -12.27 11.83
N ILE A 193 18.33 -11.75 12.46
CA ILE A 193 19.65 -11.62 11.81
C ILE A 193 20.23 -13.01 11.49
N VAL A 194 20.17 -13.95 12.43
CA VAL A 194 20.66 -15.32 12.25
C VAL A 194 19.92 -16.02 11.11
N TYR A 195 18.62 -15.78 10.99
CA TYR A 195 17.79 -16.34 9.94
C TYR A 195 18.12 -15.74 8.56
N TYR A 196 18.01 -14.43 8.39
CA TYR A 196 18.09 -13.83 7.05
C TYR A 196 19.49 -13.78 6.46
N ARG A 197 20.54 -13.91 7.28
CA ARG A 197 21.91 -13.99 6.74
C ARG A 197 22.17 -15.23 5.88
N GLU A 198 21.39 -16.30 6.07
CA GLU A 198 21.44 -17.50 5.22
C GLU A 198 20.95 -17.18 3.80
N PHE A 199 20.11 -16.15 3.64
CA PHE A 199 19.65 -15.61 2.34
C PHE A 199 20.52 -14.44 1.84
N ASP A 200 21.74 -14.37 2.34
CA ASP A 200 22.73 -13.33 2.07
C ASP A 200 22.34 -11.90 2.52
N PHE A 201 21.37 -11.73 3.41
CA PHE A 201 21.18 -10.45 4.11
C PHE A 201 22.24 -10.28 5.20
N PHE A 202 22.36 -9.07 5.75
CA PHE A 202 23.22 -8.75 6.89
C PHE A 202 24.64 -9.33 6.79
N GLN A 203 25.27 -9.20 5.62
CA GLN A 203 26.56 -9.83 5.33
C GLN A 203 27.67 -9.47 6.32
N GLU A 204 27.58 -8.34 7.01
CA GLU A 204 28.52 -7.97 8.08
C GLU A 204 28.52 -8.95 9.26
N TYR A 205 27.44 -9.73 9.45
CA TYR A 205 27.29 -10.75 10.49
C TYR A 205 27.36 -12.19 9.97
N LYS A 206 27.71 -12.40 8.68
CA LYS A 206 27.73 -13.73 8.05
C LYS A 206 28.68 -14.71 8.73
N SER A 207 29.81 -14.23 9.23
CA SER A 207 30.81 -15.07 9.91
C SER A 207 30.60 -15.21 11.41
N PHE A 208 29.58 -14.56 11.98
CA PHE A 208 29.37 -14.54 13.43
C PHE A 208 28.58 -15.79 13.83
N SER A 209 28.89 -16.43 14.96
CA SER A 209 27.97 -17.42 15.56
C SER A 209 26.77 -16.71 16.20
N LYS A 210 25.72 -17.46 16.57
CA LYS A 210 24.59 -16.89 17.33
C LYS A 210 25.05 -16.28 18.65
N GLU A 211 26.00 -16.93 19.32
CA GLU A 211 26.62 -16.45 20.57
C GLU A 211 27.41 -15.16 20.34
N GLN A 212 28.10 -15.04 19.20
CA GLN A 212 28.80 -13.80 18.86
C GLN A 212 27.83 -12.65 18.56
N ILE A 213 26.71 -12.90 17.87
CA ILE A 213 25.67 -11.88 17.68
C ILE A 213 25.09 -11.48 19.04
N SER A 214 24.75 -12.45 19.89
CA SER A 214 24.23 -12.19 21.24
C SER A 214 25.22 -11.39 22.10
N ALA A 215 26.51 -11.70 22.05
CA ALA A 215 27.55 -10.97 22.77
C ALA A 215 27.74 -9.52 22.27
N ASN A 216 27.28 -9.21 21.05
CA ASN A 216 27.35 -7.87 20.45
C ASN A 216 25.98 -7.19 20.37
N ILE A 217 24.94 -7.72 21.03
CA ILE A 217 23.56 -7.27 20.80
C ILE A 217 23.34 -5.78 21.14
N GLU A 218 24.00 -5.25 22.17
CA GLU A 218 23.91 -3.83 22.52
C GLU A 218 24.36 -2.92 21.37
N ILE A 219 25.49 -3.27 20.72
CA ILE A 219 26.03 -2.51 19.59
C ILE A 219 25.12 -2.64 18.36
N ILE A 220 24.58 -3.85 18.12
CA ILE A 220 23.67 -4.12 17.00
C ILE A 220 22.37 -3.32 17.18
N THR A 221 21.78 -3.36 18.37
CA THR A 221 20.57 -2.60 18.73
C THR A 221 20.80 -1.10 18.59
N GLU A 222 21.94 -0.58 19.07
CA GLU A 222 22.26 0.84 18.90
C GLU A 222 22.35 1.22 17.42
N LYS A 223 23.05 0.44 16.59
CA LYS A 223 23.13 0.70 15.13
C LYS A 223 21.75 0.66 14.46
N PHE A 224 20.90 -0.29 14.84
CA PHE A 224 19.53 -0.39 14.33
C PHE A 224 18.73 0.86 14.71
N GLN A 225 18.72 1.23 15.99
CA GLN A 225 18.01 2.41 16.49
C GLN A 225 18.51 3.70 15.83
N GLN A 226 19.82 3.88 15.66
CA GLN A 226 20.38 5.06 15.00
C GLN A 226 19.96 5.14 13.52
N THR A 227 19.78 4.01 12.85
CA THR A 227 19.30 3.98 11.46
C THR A 227 17.87 4.52 11.34
N PHE A 228 17.03 4.25 12.34
CA PHE A 228 15.61 4.58 12.35
C PHE A 228 15.23 5.68 13.35
N LYS A 229 16.23 6.39 13.91
CA LYS A 229 16.05 7.39 14.97
C LYS A 229 15.01 8.47 14.64
N ASN A 230 14.88 8.82 13.37
CA ASN A 230 13.98 9.88 12.91
C ASN A 230 12.63 9.35 12.39
N GLU A 231 12.35 8.06 12.59
CA GLU A 231 11.12 7.43 12.14
C GLU A 231 10.20 7.16 13.32
N ASP A 232 8.99 7.70 13.25
CA ASP A 232 7.94 7.52 14.27
C ASP A 232 7.66 6.02 14.52
N ASN A 233 7.77 5.20 13.46
CA ASN A 233 7.53 3.76 13.48
C ASN A 233 8.52 2.96 14.36
N LEU A 234 9.72 3.49 14.66
CA LEU A 234 10.66 2.75 15.53
C LEU A 234 10.07 2.56 16.93
N ILE A 235 9.39 3.59 17.43
CA ILE A 235 8.76 3.54 18.74
C ILE A 235 7.59 2.56 18.70
N GLU A 236 6.71 2.67 17.70
CA GLU A 236 5.59 1.74 17.50
C GLU A 236 6.07 0.29 17.50
N ILE A 237 7.13 -0.02 16.76
CA ILE A 237 7.74 -1.36 16.71
C ILE A 237 8.25 -1.82 18.07
N MET A 238 8.90 -0.93 18.81
CA MET A 238 9.40 -1.22 20.14
C MET A 238 8.25 -1.50 21.14
N TRP A 239 7.10 -0.83 21.00
CA TRP A 239 5.90 -1.09 21.80
C TRP A 239 5.28 -2.46 21.55
N GLU A 240 5.48 -3.04 20.36
CA GLU A 240 4.93 -4.37 20.05
C GLU A 240 5.53 -5.47 20.93
N PHE A 241 6.73 -5.24 21.47
CA PHE A 241 7.39 -6.16 22.40
C PHE A 241 6.93 -5.95 23.85
N TYR A 242 6.03 -4.99 24.11
CA TYR A 242 5.45 -4.69 25.42
C TYR A 242 3.94 -4.96 25.49
N PRO A 243 3.49 -6.23 25.36
CA PRO A 243 2.08 -6.61 25.30
C PRO A 243 1.25 -6.24 26.54
N GLU A 244 1.90 -6.15 27.71
CA GLU A 244 1.27 -5.83 28.99
C GLU A 244 0.69 -4.41 29.02
N ALA A 245 1.26 -3.46 28.27
CA ALA A 245 0.65 -2.14 28.11
C ALA A 245 -0.66 -2.17 27.31
N LEU A 246 -0.85 -3.20 26.47
CA LEU A 246 -1.96 -3.32 25.54
C LEU A 246 -3.04 -4.30 26.04
N ASN A 247 -2.82 -5.01 27.16
CA ASN A 247 -3.66 -6.14 27.60
C ASN A 247 -3.85 -7.21 26.52
N GLU A 248 -2.89 -7.35 25.60
CA GLU A 248 -2.93 -8.31 24.50
C GLU A 248 -1.89 -9.40 24.73
N GLU A 249 -2.09 -10.58 24.13
CA GLU A 249 -1.03 -11.59 24.06
C GLU A 249 0.02 -11.12 23.04
N PHE A 250 1.31 -11.26 23.33
CA PHE A 250 2.33 -11.04 22.31
C PHE A 250 2.13 -12.08 21.21
N ILE A 251 1.83 -11.62 20.00
CA ILE A 251 1.67 -12.45 18.81
C ILE A 251 3.03 -12.45 18.10
N PRO A 252 3.84 -13.52 18.15
CA PRO A 252 5.14 -13.55 17.47
C PRO A 252 5.02 -13.43 15.94
N GLU A 253 3.84 -13.72 15.38
CA GLU A 253 3.55 -13.71 13.95
C GLU A 253 3.27 -12.31 13.37
N ARG A 254 3.75 -11.22 14.00
CA ARG A 254 3.56 -9.87 13.44
C ARG A 254 4.43 -9.70 12.19
N LEU A 255 3.81 -9.99 11.05
CA LEU A 255 4.37 -10.08 9.69
C LEU A 255 5.29 -8.92 9.28
N TYR A 256 5.06 -7.73 9.82
CA TYR A 256 5.78 -6.51 9.45
C TYR A 256 7.09 -6.31 10.22
N LEU A 257 7.30 -6.96 11.37
CA LEU A 257 8.51 -6.74 12.18
C LEU A 257 9.76 -7.16 11.39
N ASP A 258 9.78 -8.39 10.89
CA ASP A 258 10.88 -8.90 10.08
C ASP A 258 11.14 -8.05 8.84
N ALA A 259 10.07 -7.70 8.11
CA ALA A 259 10.18 -6.92 6.90
C ALA A 259 10.73 -5.50 7.21
N TYR A 260 10.37 -4.92 8.36
CA TYR A 260 10.95 -3.68 8.85
C TYR A 260 12.45 -3.84 9.19
N LEU A 261 12.85 -4.96 9.80
CA LEU A 261 14.28 -5.24 10.03
C LEU A 261 15.05 -5.39 8.72
N LEU A 262 14.49 -6.09 7.74
CA LEU A 262 15.12 -6.30 6.43
C LEU A 262 15.40 -4.97 5.70
N ARG A 263 14.62 -3.92 5.98
CA ARG A 263 14.88 -2.56 5.48
C ARG A 263 16.22 -1.99 5.98
N TRP A 264 16.71 -2.46 7.13
CA TRP A 264 18.00 -2.05 7.67
C TRP A 264 19.16 -2.47 6.76
N ASP A 265 19.08 -3.65 6.13
CA ASP A 265 20.07 -4.07 5.15
C ASP A 265 19.86 -3.38 3.80
N ARG A 266 20.36 -2.15 3.73
CA ARG A 266 20.34 -1.34 2.50
C ARG A 266 21.12 -2.00 1.36
N ASN A 267 21.99 -2.99 1.58
CA ASN A 267 22.65 -3.65 0.45
C ASN A 267 21.72 -4.63 -0.28
N ARG A 268 20.62 -5.05 0.36
CA ARG A 268 19.68 -6.04 -0.17
C ARG A 268 18.25 -5.53 -0.33
N THR A 269 17.91 -4.45 0.34
CA THR A 269 16.56 -3.86 0.33
C THR A 269 16.62 -2.43 -0.19
N TRP A 270 15.56 -2.02 -0.89
CA TRP A 270 15.24 -0.62 -1.18
C TRP A 270 13.90 -0.27 -0.57
N SER A 271 13.75 0.97 -0.09
CA SER A 271 12.50 1.51 0.42
C SER A 271 12.17 2.85 -0.23
N GLU A 272 10.87 3.14 -0.36
CA GLU A 272 10.37 4.41 -0.92
C GLU A 272 10.91 5.65 -0.21
N ILE A 273 11.24 5.55 1.08
CA ILE A 273 11.77 6.70 1.85
C ILE A 273 13.12 7.21 1.32
N GLU A 274 13.88 6.37 0.60
CA GLU A 274 15.24 6.71 0.13
C GLU A 274 15.24 7.85 -0.90
N ILE A 275 14.10 8.18 -1.50
CA ILE A 275 13.99 9.16 -2.60
C ILE A 275 13.22 10.42 -2.23
N ASN A 276 12.77 10.56 -0.98
CA ASN A 276 11.96 11.69 -0.52
C ASN A 276 12.65 13.05 -0.74
N ASN A 277 13.98 13.09 -0.74
CA ASN A 277 14.77 14.31 -0.88
C ASN A 277 15.13 14.69 -2.34
N ILE A 278 14.60 13.99 -3.34
CA ILE A 278 14.90 14.27 -4.76
C ILE A 278 13.76 15.08 -5.37
N ASN A 279 14.03 16.35 -5.68
CA ASN A 279 13.00 17.29 -6.13
C ASN A 279 12.50 17.05 -7.57
N SER A 280 13.28 16.39 -8.42
CA SER A 280 12.89 16.12 -9.81
C SER A 280 12.44 14.67 -9.99
N ILE A 281 11.21 14.47 -10.47
CA ILE A 281 10.66 13.14 -10.73
C ILE A 281 11.52 12.29 -11.66
N ASN A 282 12.06 12.87 -12.73
CA ASN A 282 12.94 12.16 -13.65
C ASN A 282 14.22 11.67 -12.93
N GLN A 283 14.74 12.49 -12.00
CA GLN A 283 15.89 12.10 -11.19
C GLN A 283 15.52 11.01 -10.18
N LYS A 284 14.30 11.03 -9.59
CA LYS A 284 13.81 9.96 -8.70
C LYS A 284 13.93 8.61 -9.40
N TYR A 285 13.33 8.43 -10.57
CA TYR A 285 13.38 7.17 -11.31
C TYR A 285 14.80 6.75 -11.71
N VAL A 286 15.64 7.68 -12.17
CA VAL A 286 17.04 7.36 -12.50
C VAL A 286 17.80 6.86 -11.26
N GLN A 287 17.58 7.46 -10.09
CA GLN A 287 18.22 7.02 -8.85
C GLN A 287 17.67 5.68 -8.37
N VAL A 288 16.37 5.44 -8.49
CA VAL A 288 15.75 4.15 -8.14
C VAL A 288 16.29 3.03 -9.01
N LEU A 289 16.37 3.20 -10.33
CA LEU A 289 16.94 2.16 -11.20
C LEU A 289 18.41 1.87 -10.88
N LYS A 290 19.20 2.89 -10.53
CA LYS A 290 20.58 2.71 -10.05
C LYS A 290 20.61 1.97 -8.71
N ARG A 291 19.65 2.24 -7.85
CA ARG A 291 19.56 1.66 -6.51
C ARG A 291 19.13 0.20 -6.57
N TRP A 292 18.10 -0.12 -7.35
CA TRP A 292 17.70 -1.47 -7.70
C TRP A 292 18.83 -2.26 -8.37
N SER A 293 19.62 -1.60 -9.22
CA SER A 293 20.82 -2.24 -9.77
C SER A 293 21.80 -2.71 -8.70
N LYS A 294 22.03 -1.91 -7.65
CA LYS A 294 22.91 -2.28 -6.54
C LYS A 294 22.40 -3.48 -5.74
N ILE A 295 21.09 -3.57 -5.48
CA ILE A 295 20.51 -4.69 -4.70
C ILE A 295 20.26 -5.94 -5.57
N SER A 296 20.34 -5.82 -6.90
CA SER A 296 20.03 -6.90 -7.86
C SER A 296 20.96 -8.11 -7.85
N ARG A 297 21.99 -8.16 -7.01
CA ARG A 297 23.01 -9.23 -7.06
C ARG A 297 23.63 -9.38 -8.47
N GLY A 298 23.64 -8.30 -9.24
CA GLY A 298 24.18 -8.25 -10.61
C GLY A 298 23.22 -8.68 -11.72
N VAL A 299 22.01 -9.17 -11.42
CA VAL A 299 21.06 -9.60 -12.48
C VAL A 299 20.41 -8.41 -13.20
N PHE A 300 20.45 -7.22 -12.60
CA PHE A 300 19.98 -5.99 -13.22
C PHE A 300 21.07 -4.92 -13.17
N ASN A 301 21.78 -4.73 -14.27
CA ASN A 301 22.90 -3.77 -14.37
C ASN A 301 22.70 -2.74 -15.50
N PRO A 302 21.64 -1.91 -15.43
CA PRO A 302 21.34 -0.95 -16.48
C PRO A 302 22.45 0.11 -16.59
N LYS A 303 22.82 0.41 -17.83
CA LYS A 303 23.73 1.50 -18.20
C LYS A 303 22.97 2.62 -18.90
N ASN A 304 23.56 3.81 -18.93
CA ASN A 304 23.02 4.98 -19.65
C ASN A 304 21.57 5.33 -19.27
N VAL A 305 21.21 5.17 -18.00
CA VAL A 305 19.85 5.39 -17.49
C VAL A 305 19.42 6.84 -17.67
N LYS A 306 18.28 7.06 -18.33
CA LYS A 306 17.64 8.36 -18.52
C LYS A 306 16.14 8.22 -18.31
N ALA A 307 15.50 9.28 -17.83
CA ALA A 307 14.05 9.36 -17.70
C ALA A 307 13.55 10.63 -18.40
N THR A 308 12.43 10.53 -19.10
CA THR A 308 11.71 11.69 -19.67
C THR A 308 10.25 11.62 -19.26
N TRP A 309 9.70 12.74 -18.78
CA TRP A 309 8.29 12.85 -18.42
C TRP A 309 7.53 13.52 -19.56
N ASP A 310 6.42 12.89 -19.97
CA ASP A 310 5.46 13.46 -20.89
C ASP A 310 4.23 13.97 -20.11
N ASN A 311 4.14 15.29 -20.00
CA ASN A 311 3.07 15.98 -19.27
C ASN A 311 1.68 15.74 -19.87
N ASN A 312 1.58 15.37 -21.16
CA ASN A 312 0.28 15.15 -21.79
C ASN A 312 -0.31 13.78 -21.44
N THR A 313 0.56 12.80 -21.20
CA THR A 313 0.15 11.41 -20.92
C THR A 313 0.35 11.03 -19.46
N ASN A 314 1.03 11.86 -18.65
CA ASN A 314 1.47 11.55 -17.30
C ASN A 314 2.32 10.26 -17.22
N LEU A 315 3.04 9.96 -18.30
CA LEU A 315 3.93 8.80 -18.38
C LEU A 315 5.39 9.24 -18.30
N ILE A 316 6.19 8.41 -17.64
CA ILE A 316 7.64 8.56 -17.54
C ILE A 316 8.28 7.45 -18.35
N ALA A 317 8.96 7.81 -19.43
CA ALA A 317 9.71 6.86 -20.24
C ALA A 317 11.13 6.72 -19.67
N LEU A 318 11.48 5.49 -19.31
CA LEU A 318 12.78 5.10 -18.76
C LEU A 318 13.60 4.42 -19.85
N TYR A 319 14.73 5.01 -20.21
CA TYR A 319 15.64 4.50 -21.22
C TYR A 319 16.93 4.01 -20.56
N PHE A 320 17.36 2.80 -20.90
CA PHE A 320 18.61 2.25 -20.39
C PHE A 320 19.15 1.16 -21.33
N THR A 321 20.35 0.67 -21.03
CA THR A 321 21.02 -0.39 -21.80
C THR A 321 21.37 -1.56 -20.89
N ILE A 322 21.01 -2.78 -21.26
CA ILE A 322 21.42 -4.03 -20.59
C ILE A 322 22.08 -4.91 -21.65
N ASN A 323 23.27 -5.45 -21.36
CA ASN A 323 24.02 -6.32 -22.29
C ASN A 323 24.18 -5.72 -23.70
N GLY A 324 24.33 -4.40 -23.80
CA GLY A 324 24.45 -3.66 -25.07
C GLY A 324 23.12 -3.38 -25.79
N LEU A 325 22.01 -3.97 -25.35
CA LEU A 325 20.68 -3.75 -25.92
C LEU A 325 19.98 -2.57 -25.24
N LYS A 326 19.33 -1.71 -26.05
CA LYS A 326 18.55 -0.58 -25.54
C LYS A 326 17.15 -1.04 -25.17
N HIS A 327 16.69 -0.61 -24.01
CA HIS A 327 15.36 -0.90 -23.49
C HIS A 327 14.62 0.39 -23.17
N THR A 328 13.29 0.32 -23.22
CA THR A 328 12.39 1.39 -22.80
C THR A 328 11.27 0.79 -21.98
N ILE A 329 11.08 1.31 -20.77
CA ILE A 329 9.95 0.99 -19.89
C ILE A 329 9.16 2.26 -19.67
N LYS A 330 7.83 2.15 -19.57
CA LYS A 330 6.95 3.27 -19.27
C LYS A 330 6.41 3.11 -17.85
N ALA A 331 6.70 4.08 -17.01
CA ALA A 331 6.17 4.19 -15.66
C ALA A 331 5.00 5.19 -15.64
N GLU A 332 4.01 4.94 -14.80
CA GLU A 332 2.99 5.93 -14.46
C GLU A 332 3.55 6.97 -13.45
N TYR A 333 3.16 8.23 -13.59
CA TYR A 333 3.56 9.27 -12.65
C TYR A 333 2.67 9.27 -11.40
N TYR A 334 3.25 9.01 -10.23
CA TYR A 334 2.55 9.02 -8.94
C TYR A 334 3.08 10.10 -8.00
N GLU A 335 3.27 11.35 -8.45
CA GLU A 335 3.74 12.49 -7.65
C GLU A 335 4.98 12.23 -6.79
N ASN A 336 4.76 11.66 -5.60
CA ASN A 336 5.79 11.34 -4.62
C ASN A 336 6.18 9.87 -4.57
N LEU A 337 5.49 8.99 -5.28
CA LEU A 337 5.72 7.55 -5.30
C LEU A 337 6.35 7.07 -6.61
N ILE A 338 7.00 5.92 -6.53
CA ILE A 338 7.53 5.21 -7.68
C ILE A 338 6.48 4.22 -8.15
N ASP A 339 6.26 4.18 -9.45
CA ASP A 339 5.52 3.09 -10.05
C ASP A 339 6.33 1.80 -9.93
N LEU A 340 5.94 0.95 -8.98
CA LEU A 340 6.57 -0.36 -8.79
C LEU A 340 6.09 -1.39 -9.81
N GLU A 341 5.05 -1.11 -10.61
CA GLU A 341 4.60 -2.05 -11.66
C GLU A 341 5.69 -2.27 -12.72
N ILE A 342 6.60 -1.31 -12.90
CA ILE A 342 7.76 -1.43 -13.78
C ILE A 342 8.68 -2.60 -13.40
N LEU A 343 8.60 -3.10 -12.16
CA LEU A 343 9.34 -4.29 -11.73
C LEU A 343 8.90 -5.53 -12.51
N ASN A 344 7.66 -5.61 -13.00
CA ASN A 344 7.22 -6.70 -13.86
C ASN A 344 7.98 -6.70 -15.19
N ASP A 345 8.10 -5.53 -15.82
CA ASP A 345 8.86 -5.38 -17.06
C ASP A 345 10.35 -5.68 -16.83
N ILE A 346 10.91 -5.19 -15.72
CA ILE A 346 12.29 -5.48 -15.34
C ILE A 346 12.49 -6.99 -15.10
N ASN A 347 11.60 -7.65 -14.35
CA ASN A 347 11.67 -9.10 -14.11
C ASN A 347 11.60 -9.92 -15.40
N ASN A 348 10.77 -9.52 -16.35
CA ASN A 348 10.72 -10.14 -17.69
C ASN A 348 12.05 -9.98 -18.44
N LEU A 349 12.67 -8.80 -18.37
CA LEU A 349 13.97 -8.54 -19.00
C LEU A 349 15.11 -9.35 -18.34
N ILE A 350 15.05 -9.56 -17.03
CA ILE A 350 16.05 -10.35 -16.31
C ILE A 350 15.89 -11.84 -16.63
N ALA A 351 14.65 -12.33 -16.63
CA ALA A 351 14.33 -13.73 -16.87
C ALA A 351 14.83 -14.23 -18.24
N SER A 352 14.86 -13.36 -19.26
CA SER A 352 15.37 -13.74 -20.58
C SER A 352 16.90 -13.85 -20.67
N ASN A 353 17.65 -13.30 -19.70
CA ASN A 353 19.09 -13.08 -19.82
C ASN A 353 19.95 -13.89 -18.85
N TYR A 354 19.38 -14.47 -17.79
CA TYR A 354 20.17 -15.07 -16.72
C TYR A 354 19.71 -16.48 -16.37
N ALA A 355 20.67 -17.37 -16.13
CA ALA A 355 20.43 -18.72 -15.59
C ALA A 355 20.00 -18.67 -14.10
N LEU A 356 20.37 -17.60 -13.39
CA LEU A 356 20.04 -17.38 -11.99
C LEU A 356 18.62 -16.81 -11.89
N ARG A 357 17.75 -17.50 -11.15
CA ARG A 357 16.30 -17.25 -11.05
C ARG A 357 15.94 -16.13 -10.06
N TYR A 358 16.73 -15.06 -10.00
CA TYR A 358 16.42 -13.91 -9.15
C TYR A 358 15.34 -13.04 -9.77
N LYS A 359 14.44 -12.53 -8.94
CA LYS A 359 13.40 -11.56 -9.29
C LYS A 359 13.32 -10.47 -8.22
N PHE A 360 12.90 -9.29 -8.66
CA PHE A 360 12.45 -8.26 -7.74
C PHE A 360 11.10 -8.65 -7.14
N GLU A 361 10.99 -8.57 -5.82
CA GLU A 361 9.79 -8.86 -5.03
C GLU A 361 9.45 -7.62 -4.19
N ILE A 362 8.17 -7.40 -3.88
CA ILE A 362 7.69 -6.22 -3.16
C ILE A 362 7.07 -6.67 -1.83
N CYS A 363 7.44 -6.12 -0.69
CA CYS A 363 6.72 -6.34 0.57
C CYS A 363 6.14 -5.01 1.05
N GLU A 364 4.90 -5.01 1.50
CA GLU A 364 4.24 -3.85 2.11
C GLU A 364 4.40 -3.91 3.65
N VAL A 365 4.95 -2.85 4.25
CA VAL A 365 5.31 -2.79 5.67
C VAL A 365 4.96 -1.41 6.21
N LEU A 366 4.00 -1.33 7.13
CA LEU A 366 3.60 -0.06 7.79
C LEU A 366 3.41 1.09 6.78
N GLU A 367 2.59 0.85 5.74
CA GLU A 367 2.30 1.79 4.64
C GLU A 367 3.50 2.13 3.73
N GLN A 368 4.61 1.41 3.84
CA GLN A 368 5.78 1.58 2.98
C GLN A 368 5.98 0.35 2.09
N MET A 369 6.42 0.59 0.86
CA MET A 369 6.84 -0.49 -0.03
C MET A 369 8.34 -0.73 0.10
N LEU A 370 8.69 -2.01 0.27
CA LEU A 370 10.05 -2.52 0.25
C LEU A 370 10.26 -3.36 -1.00
N VAL A 371 11.42 -3.22 -1.62
CA VAL A 371 11.81 -4.00 -2.79
C VAL A 371 13.03 -4.87 -2.45
N PHE A 372 12.91 -6.16 -2.73
CA PHE A 372 13.91 -7.20 -2.49
C PHE A 372 14.31 -7.85 -3.80
N VAL A 373 15.39 -8.63 -3.76
CA VAL A 373 15.80 -9.49 -4.86
C VAL A 373 16.03 -10.89 -4.32
N LEU A 374 15.11 -11.79 -4.69
CA LEU A 374 14.99 -13.15 -4.15
C LEU A 374 14.92 -14.16 -5.30
N THR A 375 15.38 -15.37 -5.07
CA THR A 375 14.95 -16.51 -5.88
C THR A 375 13.55 -16.95 -5.47
N GLU A 376 12.90 -17.74 -6.32
CA GLU A 376 11.60 -18.35 -5.97
C GLU A 376 11.71 -19.22 -4.71
N GLU A 377 12.80 -19.97 -4.54
CA GLU A 377 13.02 -20.80 -3.34
C GLU A 377 13.16 -19.93 -2.09
N GLU A 378 14.02 -18.90 -2.14
CA GLU A 378 14.19 -17.94 -1.03
C GLU A 378 12.85 -17.29 -0.66
N LYS A 379 12.06 -16.84 -1.65
CA LYS A 379 10.71 -16.27 -1.44
C LYS A 379 9.80 -17.27 -0.72
N GLN A 380 9.66 -18.49 -1.24
CA GLN A 380 8.76 -19.49 -0.67
C GLN A 380 9.16 -19.88 0.76
N THR A 381 10.46 -20.06 1.02
CA THR A 381 10.97 -20.37 2.37
C THR A 381 10.64 -19.25 3.35
N ILE A 382 10.93 -18.00 3.00
CA ILE A 382 10.62 -16.84 3.86
C ILE A 382 9.11 -16.70 4.10
N MET A 383 8.29 -16.87 3.06
CA MET A 383 6.83 -16.83 3.19
C MET A 383 6.30 -17.92 4.13
N GLN A 384 6.86 -19.12 4.08
CA GLN A 384 6.41 -20.25 4.89
C GLN A 384 6.90 -20.17 6.34
N GLU A 385 8.16 -19.81 6.55
CA GLU A 385 8.80 -19.89 7.87
C GLU A 385 8.68 -18.59 8.67
N ARG A 386 8.56 -17.43 7.99
CA ARG A 386 8.48 -16.10 8.61
C ARG A 386 7.17 -15.36 8.32
N ASN A 387 6.27 -15.98 7.54
CA ASN A 387 4.94 -15.45 7.24
C ASN A 387 4.96 -14.06 6.56
N ILE A 388 6.05 -13.69 5.88
CA ILE A 388 6.11 -12.44 5.11
C ILE A 388 5.31 -12.60 3.81
N SER A 389 4.57 -11.58 3.39
CA SER A 389 3.88 -11.54 2.11
C SER A 389 4.64 -10.68 1.08
N PHE A 390 4.83 -11.21 -0.14
CA PHE A 390 5.49 -10.54 -1.27
C PHE A 390 4.64 -10.51 -2.55
#